data_AF-A0A534HGN1-F1
#
_entry.id   AF-A0A534HGN1-F1
#
_cell.length_a   1.000
_cell.length_b   1.000
_cell.length_c   1.000
_cell.angle_alpha   90.00
_cell.angle_beta   90.00
_cell.angle_gamma   90.00
#
_symmetry.space_group_name_H-M   'P 1'
#
loop_
_entity.id
_entity.type
_entity.pdbx_description
1 polymer ?
#
loop_
_entity_poly.entity_id
_entity_poly.type
_entity_poly.pdbx_seq_one_letter_code
_entity_poly.pdbx_strand_id
1 'polypeptide(L)'
;MLFVAHAERKYARQASTQLLDLYWQQRGAQPDLADRVLYEGVVAQRLGSDASRAGEIVRRAEESFTEWPVERELKFRHVVHYLIFDEYMRSGNVREGTKTNMGAVVARIIPEEI
;
A
#
# COMPACT_ATOMS: atom_id res chain seq x y z
N MET A 1 17.73 -14.00 -13.51
CA MET A 1 16.27 -13.84 -13.29
C MET A 1 15.80 -14.08 -11.85
N LEU A 2 16.38 -15.02 -11.07
CA LEU A 2 15.97 -15.27 -9.68
C LEU A 2 16.13 -14.06 -8.74
N PHE A 3 17.18 -13.25 -8.92
CA PHE A 3 17.50 -12.14 -8.02
C PHE A 3 16.46 -11.00 -8.03
N VAL A 4 15.82 -10.72 -9.17
CA VAL A 4 14.82 -9.64 -9.29
C VAL A 4 13.56 -9.97 -8.48
N ALA A 5 13.04 -11.20 -8.61
CA ALA A 5 11.89 -11.65 -7.83
C ALA A 5 12.17 -11.69 -6.31
N HIS A 6 13.40 -12.02 -5.90
CA HIS A 6 13.80 -11.94 -4.49
C HIS A 6 13.87 -10.50 -3.98
N ALA A 7 14.37 -9.57 -4.80
CA ALA A 7 14.43 -8.15 -4.47
C ALA A 7 13.02 -7.53 -4.37
N GLU A 8 12.13 -7.81 -5.33
CA GLU A 8 10.72 -7.39 -5.31
C GLU A 8 10.01 -7.90 -4.05
N ARG A 9 10.16 -9.19 -3.72
CA ARG A 9 9.53 -9.78 -2.54
C ARG A 9 10.07 -9.20 -1.25
N LYS A 10 11.39 -8.98 -1.16
CA LYS A 10 12.02 -8.36 0.01
C LYS A 10 11.53 -6.92 0.18
N TYR A 11 11.47 -6.16 -0.91
CA TYR A 11 10.96 -4.79 -0.91
C TYR A 11 9.50 -4.74 -0.45
N ALA A 12 8.62 -5.52 -1.09
CA ALA A 12 7.20 -5.55 -0.74
C ALA A 12 6.99 -5.97 0.73
N ARG A 13 7.77 -6.93 1.23
CA ARG A 13 7.73 -7.33 2.63
C ARG A 13 8.14 -6.18 3.56
N GLN A 14 9.29 -5.58 3.31
CA GLN A 14 9.80 -4.48 4.13
C GLN A 14 8.85 -3.28 4.12
N ALA A 15 8.35 -2.89 2.94
CA ALA A 15 7.40 -1.80 2.79
C ALA A 15 6.09 -2.09 3.52
N SER A 16 5.53 -3.29 3.39
CA SER A 16 4.29 -3.67 4.08
C SER A 16 4.45 -3.65 5.60
N THR A 17 5.56 -4.17 6.14
CA THR A 17 5.82 -4.12 7.58
C THR A 17 5.95 -2.69 8.08
N GLN A 18 6.70 -1.84 7.37
CA GLN A 18 6.83 -0.42 7.73
C GLN A 18 5.49 0.31 7.73
N LEU A 19 4.65 0.06 6.72
CA LEU A 19 3.33 0.67 6.62
C LEU A 19 2.37 0.20 7.72
N LEU A 20 2.45 -1.08 8.13
CA LEU A 20 1.67 -1.60 9.25
C LEU A 20 2.08 -0.95 10.58
N ASP A 21 3.38 -0.76 10.80
CA ASP A 21 3.88 -0.10 12.01
C ASP A 21 3.40 1.37 12.06
N LEU A 22 3.45 2.08 10.92
CA LEU A 22 2.92 3.45 10.80
C LEU A 22 1.42 3.52 11.05
N TYR A 23 0.66 2.56 10.54
CA TYR A 23 -0.77 2.45 10.78
C TYR A 23 -1.09 2.35 12.28
N TRP A 24 -0.43 1.44 12.98
CA TRP A 24 -0.68 1.28 14.42
C TRP A 24 -0.21 2.47 15.25
N GLN A 25 0.89 3.11 14.86
CA GLN A 25 1.34 4.35 15.50
C GLN A 25 0.29 5.46 15.35
N GLN A 26 -0.24 5.68 14.15
CA GLN A 26 -1.24 6.72 13.92
C GLN A 26 -2.59 6.38 14.55
N ARG A 27 -3.04 5.12 14.49
CA ARG A 27 -4.29 4.69 15.15
C ARG A 27 -4.18 4.79 16.66
N GLY A 28 -3.03 4.48 17.24
CA GLY A 28 -2.78 4.64 18.67
C GLY A 28 -2.75 6.12 19.10
N ALA A 29 -2.22 7.01 18.26
CA ALA A 29 -2.19 8.44 18.53
C ALA A 29 -3.58 9.11 18.36
N GLN A 30 -4.39 8.64 17.42
CA GLN A 30 -5.71 9.18 17.10
C GLN A 30 -6.73 8.04 16.90
N PRO A 31 -7.28 7.47 17.98
CA PRO A 31 -8.15 6.29 17.92
C PRO A 31 -9.46 6.51 17.14
N ASP A 32 -9.98 7.74 17.15
CA ASP A 32 -11.27 8.11 16.57
C ASP A 32 -11.16 8.66 15.13
N LEU A 33 -9.97 8.60 14.54
CA LEU A 33 -9.76 9.07 13.18
C LEU A 33 -10.49 8.16 12.19
N ALA A 34 -11.21 8.75 11.25
CA ALA A 34 -11.83 8.00 10.16
C ALA A 34 -10.77 7.24 9.34
N ASP A 35 -11.05 5.99 8.98
CA ASP A 35 -10.07 5.09 8.38
C ASP A 35 -9.45 5.65 7.10
N ARG A 36 -10.23 6.33 6.27
CA ARG A 36 -9.71 7.01 5.07
C ARG A 36 -8.64 8.06 5.40
N VAL A 37 -8.91 8.91 6.39
CA VAL A 37 -7.96 9.96 6.82
C VAL A 37 -6.71 9.33 7.44
N LEU A 38 -6.89 8.20 8.13
CA LEU A 38 -5.78 7.43 8.70
C LEU A 38 -4.90 6.86 7.59
N TYR A 39 -5.50 6.24 6.57
CA TYR A 39 -4.76 5.71 5.43
C TYR A 39 -4.01 6.82 4.69
N GLU A 40 -4.65 7.96 4.45
CA GLU A 40 -4.00 9.13 3.83
C GLU A 40 -2.81 9.62 4.67
N GLY A 41 -2.96 9.69 6.00
CA GLY A 41 -1.88 10.05 6.92
C GLY A 41 -0.70 9.08 6.87
N VAL A 42 -0.96 7.77 6.83
CA VAL A 42 0.09 6.75 6.72
C VAL A 42 0.82 6.85 5.38
N VAL A 43 0.07 7.01 4.28
CA VAL A 43 0.63 7.16 2.93
C VAL A 43 1.45 8.44 2.83
N ALA A 44 0.96 9.56 3.35
CA ALA A 44 1.68 10.84 3.36
C ALA A 44 3.02 10.71 4.10
N GLN A 45 3.02 10.05 5.26
CA GLN A 45 4.24 9.82 6.03
C GLN A 45 5.24 8.92 5.28
N ARG A 46 4.75 7.91 4.55
CA ARG A 46 5.59 7.05 3.71
C ARG A 46 6.22 7.81 2.54
N LEU A 47 5.45 8.65 1.87
CA LEU A 47 5.87 9.41 0.70
C LEU A 47 6.81 10.58 1.03
N GLY A 48 6.79 11.09 2.27
CA GLY A 48 7.67 12.16 2.71
C GLY A 48 7.48 13.43 1.88
N SER A 49 8.48 13.77 1.05
CA SER A 49 8.42 14.95 0.18
C SER A 49 7.26 14.93 -0.82
N ASP A 50 6.74 13.75 -1.16
CA ASP A 50 5.60 13.57 -2.07
C ASP A 50 4.25 13.41 -1.33
N ALA A 51 4.15 13.83 -0.07
CA ALA A 51 2.97 13.65 0.77
C ALA A 51 1.66 14.19 0.16
N SER A 52 1.72 15.21 -0.71
CA SER A 52 0.55 15.76 -1.41
C SER A 52 -0.18 14.74 -2.29
N ARG A 53 0.49 13.65 -2.68
CA ARG A 53 -0.08 12.57 -3.50
C ARG A 53 -0.87 11.54 -2.69
N ALA A 54 -0.85 11.61 -1.36
CA ALA A 54 -1.47 10.58 -0.51
C ALA A 54 -2.96 10.37 -0.80
N GLY A 55 -3.73 11.46 -0.92
CA GLY A 55 -5.15 11.38 -1.27
C GLY A 55 -5.39 10.79 -2.65
N GLU A 56 -4.50 11.06 -3.62
CA GLU A 56 -4.60 10.45 -4.95
C GLU A 56 -4.36 8.93 -4.89
N ILE A 57 -3.34 8.48 -4.16
CA ILE A 57 -3.04 7.06 -3.97
C ILE A 57 -4.22 6.31 -3.33
N VAL A 58 -4.80 6.87 -2.27
CA VAL A 58 -5.93 6.26 -1.56
C VAL A 58 -7.15 6.17 -2.47
N ARG A 59 -7.48 7.26 -3.19
CA ARG A 59 -8.57 7.25 -4.18
C ARG A 59 -8.34 6.21 -5.28
N ARG A 60 -7.13 6.09 -5.81
CA ARG A 60 -6.82 5.10 -6.85
C ARG A 60 -6.89 3.66 -6.34
N ALA A 61 -6.52 3.43 -5.08
CA ALA A 61 -6.68 2.14 -4.43
C ALA A 61 -8.18 1.78 -4.28
N GLU A 62 -9.01 2.74 -3.90
CA GLU A 62 -10.47 2.61 -3.89
C GLU A 62 -10.97 2.18 -5.29
N GLU A 63 -10.74 3.01 -6.31
CA GLU A 63 -11.14 2.70 -7.70
C GLU A 63 -10.68 1.32 -8.19
N SER A 64 -9.45 0.92 -7.83
CA SER A 64 -8.85 -0.34 -8.32
C SER A 64 -9.39 -1.58 -7.62
N PHE A 65 -9.75 -1.46 -6.33
CA PHE A 65 -10.05 -2.63 -5.51
C PHE A 65 -11.49 -2.68 -5.04
N THR A 66 -12.21 -1.56 -4.92
CA THR A 66 -13.54 -1.54 -4.29
C THR A 66 -14.68 -1.40 -5.28
N GLU A 67 -14.46 -0.90 -6.49
CA GLU A 67 -15.58 -0.56 -7.40
C GLU A 67 -16.06 -1.71 -8.28
N TRP A 68 -15.23 -2.73 -8.58
CA TRP A 68 -15.60 -3.81 -9.50
C TRP A 68 -15.13 -5.20 -9.02
N PRO A 69 -15.92 -6.27 -9.17
CA PRO A 69 -17.31 -6.36 -9.67
C PRO A 69 -18.39 -6.14 -8.61
N VAL A 70 -18.01 -5.93 -7.34
CA VAL A 70 -18.94 -5.68 -6.23
C VAL A 70 -18.35 -4.57 -5.37
N GLU A 71 -19.18 -3.57 -5.04
CA GLU A 71 -18.82 -2.51 -4.12
C GLU A 71 -18.47 -3.09 -2.75
N ARG A 72 -17.24 -2.84 -2.29
CA ARG A 72 -16.75 -3.31 -1.00
C ARG A 72 -16.00 -2.21 -0.28
N GLU A 73 -15.90 -2.33 1.03
CA GLU A 73 -15.18 -1.35 1.84
C GLU A 73 -13.69 -1.30 1.47
N LEU A 74 -13.12 -0.09 1.46
CA LEU A 74 -11.69 0.11 1.34
C LEU A 74 -11.00 -0.33 2.63
N LYS A 75 -10.11 -1.32 2.51
CA LYS A 75 -9.25 -1.80 3.60
C LYS A 75 -7.82 -1.35 3.41
N PHE A 76 -7.05 -1.28 4.50
CA PHE A 76 -5.68 -0.77 4.48
C PHE A 76 -4.79 -1.57 3.52
N ARG A 77 -4.99 -2.89 3.44
CA ARG A 77 -4.24 -3.76 2.51
C ARG A 77 -4.40 -3.36 1.04
N HIS A 78 -5.55 -2.80 0.65
CA HIS A 78 -5.77 -2.34 -0.73
C HIS A 78 -4.92 -1.10 -1.02
N VAL A 79 -4.87 -0.18 -0.06
CA VAL A 79 -4.04 1.03 -0.14
C VAL A 79 -2.55 0.68 -0.19
N VAL A 80 -2.09 -0.23 0.70
CA VAL A 80 -0.70 -0.71 0.72
C VAL A 80 -0.33 -1.39 -0.60
N HIS A 81 -1.21 -2.23 -1.15
CA HIS A 81 -0.96 -2.90 -2.42
C HIS A 81 -0.82 -1.88 -3.55
N TYR A 82 -1.72 -0.91 -3.65
CA TYR A 82 -1.65 0.13 -4.67
C TYR A 82 -0.38 0.97 -4.53
N LEU A 83 -0.04 1.41 -3.31
CA LEU A 83 1.13 2.24 -3.05
C LEU A 83 2.43 1.55 -3.46
N ILE A 84 2.64 0.30 -3.03
CA ILE A 84 3.85 -0.47 -3.37
C ILE A 84 3.94 -0.65 -4.89
N PHE A 85 2.81 -0.85 -5.57
CA PHE A 85 2.77 -0.95 -7.02
C PHE A 85 3.13 0.38 -7.70
N ASP A 86 2.57 1.52 -7.26
CA ASP A 86 2.89 2.85 -7.79
C ASP A 86 4.37 3.23 -7.56
N GLU A 87 4.90 3.02 -6.35
CA GLU A 87 6.32 3.27 -6.02
C GLU A 87 7.24 2.44 -6.93
N TYR A 88 6.90 1.16 -7.15
CA TYR A 88 7.70 0.26 -7.98
C TYR A 88 7.63 0.61 -9.48
N MET A 89 6.44 1.00 -9.98
CA MET A 89 6.27 1.44 -11.36
C MET A 89 7.07 2.72 -11.65
N ARG A 90 7.11 3.66 -10.70
CA ARG A 90 7.88 4.91 -10.83
C ARG A 90 9.39 4.71 -10.74
N SER A 91 9.86 3.63 -10.12
CA SER A 91 11.30 3.35 -10.01
C SER A 91 11.96 2.90 -11.33
N GLY A 92 11.23 2.89 -12.46
CA GLY A 92 11.80 2.63 -13.79
C GLY A 92 12.11 1.15 -14.08
N ASN A 93 11.74 0.21 -13.19
CA ASN A 93 11.94 -1.23 -13.38
C ASN A 93 10.96 -1.87 -14.40
N VAL A 94 10.20 -1.04 -15.12
CA VAL A 94 9.07 -1.41 -15.98
C VAL A 94 9.45 -2.29 -17.19
N ARG A 95 10.74 -2.36 -17.59
CA ARG A 95 11.14 -3.08 -18.81
C ARG A 95 10.77 -4.58 -18.83
N GLU A 96 10.44 -5.21 -17.70
CA GLU A 96 10.01 -6.61 -17.65
C GLU A 96 8.66 -6.88 -16.97
N GLY A 97 7.94 -5.84 -16.51
CA GLY A 97 6.74 -6.03 -15.67
C GLY A 97 7.07 -6.63 -14.29
N THR A 98 6.10 -6.61 -13.37
CA THR A 98 6.26 -7.19 -12.02
C THR A 98 6.31 -8.71 -12.12
N LYS A 99 7.41 -9.34 -11.70
CA LYS A 99 7.54 -10.81 -11.75
C LYS A 99 6.95 -11.51 -10.53
N THR A 100 6.75 -10.75 -9.46
CA THR A 100 6.18 -11.21 -8.18
C THR A 100 4.75 -10.71 -8.01
N ASN A 101 3.84 -11.58 -7.57
CA ASN A 101 2.52 -11.16 -7.10
C ASN A 101 2.69 -10.38 -5.78
N MET A 102 2.82 -9.05 -5.88
CA MET A 102 3.01 -8.15 -4.74
C MET A 102 1.80 -8.19 -3.79
N GLY A 103 0.59 -8.28 -4.31
CA GLY A 103 -0.63 -8.43 -3.51
C GLY A 103 -0.60 -9.63 -2.57
N ALA A 104 -0.06 -10.77 -3.03
CA ALA A 104 0.09 -11.95 -2.19
C ALA A 104 1.11 -11.77 -1.06
N VAL A 105 2.10 -10.88 -1.21
CA VAL A 105 3.04 -10.52 -0.14
C VAL A 105 2.35 -9.59 0.85
N VAL A 106 1.63 -8.58 0.36
CA VAL A 106 0.87 -7.63 1.19
C VAL A 106 -0.16 -8.37 2.06
N ALA A 107 -0.96 -9.25 1.47
CA ALA A 107 -2.00 -9.99 2.18
C ALA A 107 -1.47 -10.95 3.26
N ARG A 108 -0.17 -11.29 3.24
CA ARG A 108 0.47 -12.08 4.31
C ARG A 108 0.92 -11.24 5.50
N ILE A 109 0.97 -9.92 5.34
CA ILE A 109 1.55 -9.00 6.33
C ILE A 109 0.46 -8.08 6.88
N ILE A 110 -0.40 -7.55 6.02
CA ILE A 110 -1.51 -6.68 6.39
C ILE A 110 -2.77 -7.54 6.61
N PRO A 111 -3.34 -7.57 7.82
CA PRO A 111 -4.61 -8.25 8.10
C PRO A 111 -5.75 -7.72 7.23
N GLU A 112 -6.76 -8.55 6.98
CA GLU A 112 -7.96 -8.16 6.22
C GLU A 112 -8.90 -7.23 6.97
N GLU A 113 -8.84 -7.26 8.29
CA GLU A 113 -9.79 -6.59 9.18
C GLU A 113 -9.54 -5.07 9.31
N ILE A 114 -8.37 -4.59 8.87
CA ILE A 114 -7.90 -3.21 9.06
C ILE A 114 -7.81 -2.39 7.78
#